data_AF-A0A6N9BPN4-F1
#
_entry.id   AF-A0A6N9BPN4-F1
#
_cell.length_a   1.000
_cell.length_b   1.000
_cell.length_c   1.000
_cell.angle_alpha   90.00
_cell.angle_beta   90.00
_cell.angle_gamma   90.00
#
_symmetry.space_group_name_H-M   'P 1'
#
loop_
_entity.id
_entity.type
_entity.pdbx_description
1 polymer ?
#
loop_
_entity_poly.entity_id
_entity_poly.type
_entity_poly.pdbx_seq_one_letter_code
_entity_poly.pdbx_strand_id
1 'polypeptide(L)'
;MIPSPTHPYSAPFANTMMRLRGGFLRLAACLVGAFLTWSSLAVEVGDMAPDFRLPGSDGRQHALAAYRGQHVVIAFFPKAFTGG
;
A
#
# COMPACT_ATOMS: atom_id res chain seq x y z
N MET A 1 -16.86 49.69 -53.07
CA MET A 1 -17.48 48.66 -53.92
C MET A 1 -16.72 47.35 -53.70
N ILE A 2 -17.39 46.30 -53.21
CA ILE A 2 -16.92 44.91 -52.98
C ILE A 2 -17.69 44.05 -54.03
N PRO A 3 -17.13 43.02 -54.72
CA PRO A 3 -16.57 41.73 -54.20
C PRO A 3 -15.27 41.25 -54.90
N SER A 4 -14.37 40.38 -54.38
CA SER A 4 -14.42 38.98 -53.85
C SER A 4 -14.84 37.93 -54.89
N PRO A 5 -14.43 36.62 -54.86
CA PRO A 5 -13.24 35.90 -54.37
C PRO A 5 -12.55 35.14 -55.56
N THR A 6 -11.51 34.29 -55.47
CA THR A 6 -11.59 32.84 -55.15
C THR A 6 -10.18 32.19 -55.11
N HIS A 7 -9.82 31.59 -53.97
CA HIS A 7 -8.85 30.48 -53.86
C HIS A 7 -9.26 29.30 -54.78
N PRO A 8 -8.35 28.41 -55.28
CA PRO A 8 -7.62 27.48 -54.40
C PRO A 8 -6.29 26.85 -54.93
N TYR A 9 -5.65 26.07 -54.05
CA TYR A 9 -4.74 24.92 -54.31
C TYR A 9 -3.26 25.20 -54.63
N SER A 10 -2.31 24.75 -53.82
CA SER A 10 -1.77 23.38 -53.81
C SER A 10 -0.60 23.33 -52.79
N ALA A 11 -0.18 22.26 -52.12
CA ALA A 11 -0.52 20.85 -51.97
C ALA A 11 0.23 20.37 -50.69
N PRO A 12 -0.08 19.19 -50.14
CA PRO A 12 -0.07 18.91 -48.71
C PRO A 12 1.19 18.19 -48.23
N PHE A 13 2.29 18.90 -47.94
CA PHE A 13 3.51 18.20 -47.50
C PHE A 13 4.32 18.99 -46.49
N ALA A 14 3.83 19.09 -45.25
CA ALA A 14 4.72 19.34 -44.10
C ALA A 14 4.13 19.03 -42.72
N ASN A 15 2.88 18.55 -42.61
CA ASN A 15 2.34 18.08 -41.32
C ASN A 15 2.57 16.58 -41.14
N THR A 16 3.84 16.17 -41.06
CA THR A 16 4.19 14.80 -40.63
C THR A 16 5.51 14.75 -39.86
N MET A 17 5.77 15.68 -38.95
CA MET A 17 6.85 15.44 -37.99
C MET A 17 6.70 16.24 -36.71
N MET A 18 6.21 15.59 -35.67
CA MET A 18 6.96 15.35 -34.42
C MET A 18 5.96 14.74 -33.43
N ARG A 19 5.80 13.41 -33.54
CA ARG A 19 6.35 12.45 -32.56
C ARG A 19 5.66 12.56 -31.21
N LEU A 20 4.73 11.63 -30.98
CA LEU A 20 4.38 11.15 -29.65
C LEU A 20 5.65 10.96 -28.81
N ARG A 21 5.95 11.91 -27.92
CA ARG A 21 6.98 11.78 -26.88
C ARG A 21 6.43 12.44 -25.63
N GLY A 22 5.76 11.66 -24.79
CA GLY A 22 5.24 12.15 -23.52
C GLY A 22 4.32 11.20 -22.75
N GLY A 23 3.89 10.09 -23.36
CA GLY A 23 3.01 9.09 -22.73
C GLY A 23 3.70 8.10 -21.78
N PHE A 24 4.83 8.48 -21.15
CA PHE A 24 5.62 7.57 -20.29
C PHE A 24 6.09 8.20 -18.97
N LEU A 25 5.47 9.30 -18.52
CA LEU A 25 5.78 9.92 -17.22
C LEU A 25 4.55 10.07 -16.31
N ARG A 26 3.61 9.12 -16.40
CA ARG A 26 2.54 8.94 -15.39
C ARG A 26 2.47 7.54 -14.79
N LEU A 27 3.32 6.60 -15.24
CA LEU A 27 3.41 5.25 -14.67
C LEU A 27 4.47 5.13 -13.56
N ALA A 28 5.42 6.06 -13.47
CA ALA A 28 6.50 6.03 -12.49
C ALA A 28 6.06 6.39 -11.05
N ALA A 29 4.88 7.02 -10.88
CA ALA A 29 4.39 7.43 -9.57
C ALA A 29 3.71 6.30 -8.77
N CYS A 30 3.29 5.20 -9.40
CA CYS A 30 2.62 4.09 -8.71
C CYS A 30 3.57 3.00 -8.17
N LEU A 31 4.83 2.94 -8.62
CA LEU A 31 5.77 1.91 -8.16
C LEU A 31 6.62 2.32 -6.94
N VAL A 32 6.63 3.61 -6.58
CA VAL A 32 7.33 4.11 -5.38
C VAL A 32 6.52 3.88 -4.10
N GLY A 33 5.18 3.87 -4.18
CA GLY A 33 4.30 3.72 -3.01
C GLY A 33 4.28 2.31 -2.41
N ALA A 34 4.53 1.28 -3.21
CA ALA A 34 4.48 -0.12 -2.76
C ALA A 34 5.77 -0.59 -2.05
N PHE A 35 6.87 0.18 -2.13
CA PHE A 35 8.15 -0.17 -1.49
C PHE A 35 8.30 0.44 -0.08
N LEU A 36 7.45 1.41 0.29
CA LEU A 36 7.52 2.11 1.58
C LEU A 36 6.64 1.49 2.67
N THR A 37 5.83 0.47 2.34
CA THR A 37 5.00 -0.26 3.32
C THR A 37 5.57 -1.63 3.64
N TRP A 38 6.91 -1.76 3.67
CA TRP A 38 7.56 -2.91 4.32
C TRP A 38 7.70 -2.61 5.83
N SER A 39 6.61 -2.16 6.46
CA SER A 39 6.61 -1.91 7.89
C SER A 39 6.76 -3.26 8.58
N SER A 40 7.90 -3.46 9.25
CA SER A 40 8.15 -4.61 10.10
C SER A 40 7.03 -4.72 11.15
N LEU A 41 6.29 -5.82 11.13
CA LEU A 41 5.24 -6.15 12.12
C LEU A 41 5.82 -6.67 13.46
N ALA A 42 7.13 -6.54 13.67
CA ALA A 42 7.78 -7.04 14.86
C ALA A 42 7.65 -6.00 15.98
N VAL A 43 7.15 -6.44 17.14
CA VAL A 43 7.08 -5.62 18.35
C VAL A 43 8.48 -5.46 18.92
N GLU A 44 8.87 -4.23 19.25
CA GLU A 44 10.15 -3.91 19.89
C GLU A 44 9.99 -3.63 21.39
N VAL A 45 11.11 -3.57 22.11
CA VAL A 45 11.10 -3.23 23.54
C VAL A 45 10.70 -1.77 23.71
N GLY A 46 9.71 -1.52 24.57
CA GLY A 46 9.16 -0.19 24.82
C GLY A 46 7.89 0.11 24.02
N ASP A 47 7.59 -0.67 22.99
CA ASP A 47 6.32 -0.56 22.28
C ASP A 47 5.15 -0.94 23.19
N MET A 48 4.02 -0.27 22.97
CA MET A 48 2.77 -0.73 23.54
C MET A 48 2.38 -2.05 22.88
N ALA A 49 2.18 -3.09 23.70
CA ALA A 49 1.73 -4.38 23.21
C ALA A 49 0.38 -4.24 22.48
N PRO A 50 0.22 -4.79 21.27
CA PRO A 50 -1.06 -4.81 20.56
C PRO A 50 -2.13 -5.55 21.37
N ASP A 51 -3.36 -5.02 21.39
CA ASP A 51 -4.47 -5.72 22.04
C ASP A 51 -4.86 -6.97 21.24
N PHE A 52 -5.20 -8.04 21.94
CA PHE A 52 -5.69 -9.29 21.36
C PHE A 52 -6.69 -9.96 22.27
N ARG A 53 -7.48 -10.86 21.71
CA ARG A 53 -8.46 -11.69 22.43
C ARG A 53 -8.25 -13.15 22.07
N LEU A 54 -8.14 -14.00 23.07
CA LEU A 54 -7.91 -15.43 22.89
C LEU A 54 -8.90 -16.25 23.75
N PRO A 55 -9.42 -17.36 23.22
CA PRO A 55 -10.19 -18.30 24.01
C PRO A 55 -9.28 -19.00 25.04
N GLY A 56 -9.73 -19.05 26.28
CA GLY A 56 -9.07 -19.79 27.35
C GLY A 56 -9.60 -21.23 27.48
N SER A 57 -8.84 -22.08 28.15
CA SER A 57 -9.27 -23.45 28.48
C SER A 57 -10.42 -23.49 29.50
N ASP A 58 -10.71 -22.36 30.16
CA ASP A 58 -11.87 -22.16 31.03
C ASP A 58 -13.17 -21.84 30.26
N GLY A 59 -13.11 -21.82 28.93
CA GLY A 59 -14.24 -21.50 28.06
C GLY A 59 -14.56 -20.00 27.96
N ARG A 60 -13.73 -19.13 28.57
CA ARG A 60 -13.91 -17.68 28.53
C ARG A 60 -13.02 -17.05 27.46
N GLN A 61 -13.40 -15.85 27.02
CA GLN A 61 -12.57 -15.01 26.17
C GLN A 61 -11.71 -14.09 27.05
N HIS A 62 -10.40 -14.09 26.82
CA HIS A 62 -9.45 -13.28 27.56
C HIS A 62 -8.87 -12.20 26.65
N ALA A 63 -9.01 -10.93 27.05
CA ALA A 63 -8.43 -9.79 26.34
C ALA A 63 -7.16 -9.32 27.06
N LEU A 64 -6.11 -8.91 26.33
CA LEU A 64 -4.90 -8.36 26.94
C LEU A 64 -5.23 -7.15 27.85
N ALA A 65 -6.16 -6.30 27.42
CA ALA A 65 -6.63 -5.16 28.20
C ALA A 65 -7.18 -5.50 29.60
N ALA A 66 -7.64 -6.74 29.84
CA ALA A 66 -8.13 -7.17 31.15
C ALA A 66 -7.01 -7.31 32.20
N TYR A 67 -5.75 -7.38 31.77
CA TYR A 67 -4.57 -7.56 32.62
C TYR A 67 -3.76 -6.28 32.85
N ARG A 68 -4.35 -5.09 32.58
CA ARG A 68 -3.67 -3.82 32.84
C ARG A 68 -3.21 -3.72 34.30
N GLY A 69 -2.00 -3.20 34.51
CA GLY A 69 -1.36 -3.11 35.82
C GLY A 69 -0.69 -4.40 36.29
N GLN A 70 -0.71 -5.47 35.49
CA GLN A 70 -0.01 -6.73 35.76
C GLN A 70 1.08 -6.97 34.72
N HIS A 71 2.17 -7.63 35.11
CA HIS A 71 3.15 -8.13 34.16
C HIS A 71 2.62 -9.40 33.49
N VAL A 72 2.64 -9.45 32.17
CA VAL A 72 2.13 -10.56 31.36
C VAL A 72 3.24 -11.09 30.46
N VAL A 73 3.39 -12.41 30.40
CA VAL A 73 4.34 -13.10 29.51
C VAL A 73 3.56 -13.82 28.43
N ILE A 74 3.93 -13.61 27.17
CA ILE A 74 3.33 -14.29 26.02
C ILE A 74 4.32 -15.33 25.52
N ALA A 75 3.89 -16.60 25.49
CA ALA A 75 4.70 -17.71 24.98
C ALA A 75 3.99 -18.36 23.79
N PHE A 76 4.74 -18.56 22.69
CA PHE A 76 4.24 -19.21 21.48
C PHE A 76 4.85 -20.60 21.34
N PHE A 77 4.00 -21.61 21.18
CA PHE A 77 4.40 -23.00 20.94
C PHE A 77 3.80 -23.47 19.62
N PRO A 78 4.59 -24.06 18.70
CA PRO A 78 4.02 -24.70 17.51
C PRO A 78 3.03 -25.82 17.88
N LYS A 79 3.33 -26.53 18.97
CA LYS A 79 2.46 -27.51 19.62
C LYS A 79 2.71 -27.46 21.13
N ALA A 80 1.69 -27.11 21.90
CA ALA A 80 1.76 -27.14 23.37
C ALA A 80 1.60 -28.58 23.90
N PHE A 81 2.01 -28.80 25.15
CA PHE A 81 1.82 -30.05 25.90
C PHE A 81 2.52 -31.29 25.29
N THR A 82 3.75 -31.14 24.83
CA THR A 82 4.61 -32.28 24.44
C THR A 82 5.49 -32.71 25.62
N GLY A 83 5.61 -34.02 25.87
CA GLY A 83 6.68 -34.56 26.71
C GLY A 83 7.99 -34.54 25.93
N GLY A 84 9.08 -34.12 26.59
CA GLY A 84 10.42 -34.14 26.00
C GLY A 84 10.95 -35.55 25.78
#